data_AF-A0AAJ2B713-F1
#
_entry.id   AF-A0AAJ2B713-F1
#
_cell.length_a   1.000
_cell.length_b   1.000
_cell.length_c   1.000
_cell.angle_alpha   90.00
_cell.angle_beta   90.00
_cell.angle_gamma   90.00
#
_symmetry.space_group_name_H-M   'P 1'
#
loop_
_entity.id
_entity.type
_entity.pdbx_description
1 polymer ?
#
loop_
_entity_poly.entity_id
_entity_poly.type
_entity_poly.pdbx_seq_one_letter_code
_entity_poly.pdbx_strand_id
1 'polypeptide(L)' 'MRRGLGRLRDRLWEPRRAVDIFGTLFAGTVQEERFSRYTLATGEALAYLNYLQASGESTSHADADGVRWYRMRA' A
#
# COMPACT_ATOMS: atom_id res chain seq x y z
N MET A 1 3.42 2.00 -13.41
CA MET A 1 2.73 3.00 -12.56
C MET A 1 1.20 2.88 -12.56
N ARG A 2 0.46 3.16 -13.65
CA ARG A 2 -1.03 3.24 -13.62
C ARG A 2 -1.79 2.00 -13.09
N ARG A 3 -1.32 0.77 -13.37
CA ARG A 3 -1.96 -0.47 -12.87
C ARG A 3 -1.80 -0.72 -11.36
N GLY A 4 -0.73 -0.20 -10.74
CA GLY A 4 -0.47 -0.36 -9.30
C GLY A 4 -1.44 0.47 -8.47
N LEU A 5 -1.63 1.72 -8.87
CA LEU A 5 -2.52 2.66 -8.19
C LEU A 5 -4.00 2.26 -8.28
N GLY A 6 -4.46 1.74 -9.42
CA GLY A 6 -5.83 1.23 -9.57
C GLY A 6 -6.12 0.10 -8.58
N ARG A 7 -5.26 -0.92 -8.55
CA ARG A 7 -5.36 -2.04 -7.59
C ARG A 7 -5.28 -1.60 -6.13
N LEU A 8 -4.55 -0.51 -5.84
CA LEU A 8 -4.49 0.05 -4.50
C LEU A 8 -5.82 0.65 -4.07
N ARG A 9 -6.45 1.46 -4.94
CA ARG A 9 -7.78 2.03 -4.69
C ARG A 9 -8.82 0.92 -4.45
N ASP A 10 -8.80 -0.12 -5.28
CA ASP A 10 -9.70 -1.27 -5.16
C ASP A 10 -9.51 -2.06 -3.86
N ARG A 11 -8.34 -1.95 -3.21
CA ARG A 11 -8.06 -2.65 -1.94
C ARG A 11 -8.35 -1.80 -0.72
N LEU A 12 -8.20 -0.48 -0.83
CA LEU A 12 -8.44 0.46 0.25
C LEU A 12 -9.92 0.78 0.48
N TRP A 13 -10.85 0.05 -0.16
CA TRP A 13 -12.27 0.11 0.18
C TRP A 13 -12.56 -0.29 1.64
N GLU A 14 -11.74 -1.20 2.18
CA GLU A 14 -11.68 -1.54 3.60
C GLU A 14 -10.37 -1.02 4.23
N PRO A 15 -10.34 -0.71 5.54
CA PRO A 15 -9.13 -0.28 6.22
C PRO A 15 -8.02 -1.35 6.13
N ARG A 16 -6.83 -0.96 5.66
CA ARG A 16 -5.65 -1.84 5.55
C ARG A 16 -4.38 -1.17 6.05
N ARG A 17 -3.43 -1.97 6.53
CA ARG A 17 -2.08 -1.51 6.85
C ARG A 17 -1.22 -1.52 5.59
N ALA A 18 -0.14 -0.74 5.59
CA ALA A 18 0.81 -0.73 4.47
C ALA A 18 1.34 -2.15 4.15
N VAL A 19 1.62 -2.96 5.17
CA VAL A 19 2.09 -4.35 5.03
C VAL A 19 1.10 -5.28 4.32
N ASP A 20 -0.21 -5.09 4.54
CA ASP A 20 -1.26 -5.89 3.90
C ASP A 20 -1.30 -5.58 2.39
N ILE A 21 -1.02 -4.34 2.02
CA ILE A 21 -1.00 -3.87 0.64
C ILE A 21 0.25 -4.40 -0.09
N PHE A 22 1.41 -4.40 0.58
CA PHE A 22 2.65 -4.98 0.06
C PHE A 22 2.48 -6.46 -0.26
N GLY A 23 2.01 -7.26 0.71
CA GLY A 23 1.80 -8.68 0.53
C GLY A 23 0.91 -8.97 -0.68
N THR A 24 -0.13 -8.16 -0.89
CA THR A 24 -1.08 -8.41 -1.96
C THR A 24 -0.64 -7.85 -3.32
N LEU A 25 0.25 -6.85 -3.39
CA LEU A 25 0.82 -6.34 -4.65
C LEU A 25 1.98 -7.22 -5.16
N PHE A 26 2.64 -7.95 -4.25
CA PHE A 26 3.89 -8.66 -4.54
C PHE A 26 3.88 -10.14 -4.10
N ALA A 27 2.70 -10.74 -3.94
CA ALA A 27 2.50 -12.18 -3.71
C ALA A 27 3.00 -12.99 -4.92
N GLY A 28 4.30 -13.26 -4.93
CA GLY A 28 4.99 -14.24 -5.76
C GLY A 28 6.13 -14.81 -4.91
N THR A 29 6.49 -16.07 -5.15
CA THR A 29 7.55 -16.78 -4.41
C THR A 29 8.81 -15.93 -4.27
N VAL A 30 9.27 -15.73 -3.03
CA VAL A 30 10.50 -15.02 -2.68
C VAL A 30 11.68 -15.88 -3.14
N GLN A 31 12.07 -15.76 -4.40
CA GLN A 31 13.36 -16.22 -4.91
C GLN A 31 14.36 -15.08 -4.71
N GLU A 32 15.60 -15.36 -4.31
CA GLU A 32 16.61 -14.37 -3.88
C GLU A 32 16.83 -13.21 -4.89
N GLU A 33 16.63 -13.44 -6.19
CA GLU A 33 16.63 -12.44 -7.27
C GLU A 33 15.46 -11.42 -7.21
N ARG A 34 14.50 -11.63 -6.31
CA ARG A 34 13.33 -10.75 -6.08
C ARG A 34 13.53 -9.81 -4.90
N PHE A 35 14.57 -9.96 -4.08
CA PHE A 35 14.80 -9.08 -2.91
C PHE A 35 14.95 -7.61 -3.32
N SER A 36 15.72 -7.33 -4.37
CA SER A 36 15.83 -5.98 -4.97
C SER A 36 14.48 -5.46 -5.49
N ARG A 37 13.63 -6.35 -6.04
CA ARG A 37 12.25 -6.00 -6.42
C ARG A 37 11.35 -5.74 -5.22
N TYR A 38 11.54 -6.40 -4.08
CA TYR A 38 10.78 -6.14 -2.85
C TYR A 38 11.13 -4.79 -2.22
N THR A 39 12.40 -4.38 -2.28
CA THR A 39 12.80 -3.03 -1.82
C THR A 39 12.15 -1.94 -2.69
N LEU A 40 12.18 -2.11 -4.03
CA LEU A 40 11.54 -1.19 -4.96
C LEU A 40 10.00 -1.19 -4.80
N ALA A 41 9.42 -2.37 -4.65
CA ALA A 41 8.02 -2.60 -4.36
C ALA A 41 7.56 -1.91 -3.07
N THR A 42 8.41 -1.94 -2.04
CA THR A 42 8.18 -1.30 -0.75
C THR A 42 8.11 0.22 -0.90
N GLY A 43 9.10 0.79 -1.61
CA GLY A 43 9.11 2.21 -1.95
C GLY A 43 7.89 2.63 -2.78
N GLU A 44 7.49 1.82 -3.78
CA GLU A 44 6.35 2.15 -4.65
C GLU A 44 5.01 2.17 -3.90
N ALA A 45 4.70 1.19 -3.05
CA ALA A 45 3.40 1.24 -2.36
C ALA A 45 3.34 2.32 -1.27
N LEU A 46 4.46 2.64 -0.60
CA LEU A 46 4.54 3.84 0.25
C LEU A 46 4.33 5.12 -0.57
N ALA A 47 4.96 5.22 -1.73
CA ALA A 47 4.78 6.36 -2.62
C ALA A 47 3.31 6.51 -3.07
N TYR A 48 2.62 5.40 -3.39
CA TYR A 48 1.21 5.45 -3.74
C TYR A 48 0.30 5.83 -2.57
N LEU A 49 0.56 5.32 -1.36
CA LEU A 49 -0.19 5.72 -0.17
C LEU A 49 0.00 7.21 0.14
N ASN A 50 1.24 7.70 0.06
CA ASN A 50 1.55 9.10 0.25
C ASN A 50 0.88 9.98 -0.82
N TYR A 51 0.90 9.55 -2.08
CA TYR A 51 0.21 10.23 -3.16
C TYR A 51 -1.30 10.34 -2.90
N LEU A 52 -1.96 9.23 -2.55
CA LEU A 52 -3.41 9.21 -2.26
C LEU A 52 -3.79 10.03 -1.02
N GLN A 53 -2.90 10.13 -0.03
CA GLN A 53 -3.12 11.04 1.10
C GLN A 53 -2.96 12.50 0.68
N ALA A 54 -1.89 12.81 -0.05
CA ALA A 54 -1.62 14.17 -0.50
C ALA A 54 -2.70 14.68 -1.48
N SER A 55 -3.29 13.79 -2.28
CA SER A 55 -4.42 14.11 -3.16
C SER A 55 -5.77 14.17 -2.43
N GLY A 56 -5.83 13.84 -1.13
CA GLY A 56 -7.06 13.83 -0.34
C GLY A 56 -8.02 12.66 -0.66
N GLU A 57 -7.61 11.73 -1.52
CA GLU A 57 -8.39 10.55 -1.92
C GLU A 57 -8.45 9.46 -0.84
N SER A 58 -7.50 9.45 0.09
CA SER A 58 -7.44 8.49 1.19
C SER A 58 -7.31 9.17 2.54
N THR A 59 -7.73 8.47 3.59
CA THR A 59 -7.57 8.87 4.99
C THR A 59 -6.82 7.79 5.76
N SER A 60 -6.21 8.16 6.87
CA SER A 60 -5.62 7.19 7.78
C SER A 60 -5.86 7.52 9.24
N HIS A 61 -5.90 6.49 10.07
CA HIS A 61 -5.87 6.63 11.53
C HIS A 61 -4.80 5.70 12.11
N ALA A 62 -4.32 6.01 13.31
CA ALA A 62 -3.51 5.10 14.09
C ALA A 62 -4.40 4.32 15.06
N ASP A 63 -4.12 3.04 15.26
CA ASP A 63 -4.73 2.26 16.35
C ASP A 63 -3.98 2.45 17.68
N ALA A 64 -4.37 1.70 18.71
CA ALA A 64 -3.78 1.76 20.04
C ALA A 64 -2.30 1.33 20.06
N ASP A 65 -1.86 0.53 19.09
CA ASP A 65 -0.48 0.06 18.94
C ASP A 65 0.36 1.01 18.07
N GLY A 66 -0.23 2.13 17.61
CA GLY A 66 0.41 3.11 16.75
C GLY A 66 0.49 2.69 15.29
N VAL A 67 -0.18 1.60 14.89
CA VAL A 67 -0.19 1.12 13.52
C VAL A 67 -1.12 1.98 12.69
N ARG A 68 -0.62 2.47 11.55
CA ARG A 68 -1.41 3.30 10.63
C ARG A 68 -2.26 2.44 9.69
N TRP A 69 -3.56 2.66 9.76
CA TRP A 69 -4.59 2.06 8.92
C TRP A 69 -5.06 3.05 7.88
N TYR A 70 -5.09 2.63 6.62
CA TYR A 70 -5.44 3.45 5.47
C TYR A 70 -6.75 2.98 4.85
N ARG A 71 -7.57 3.91 4.37
CA ARG A 71 -8.78 3.64 3.60
C ARG A 71 -9.03 4.74 2.58
N MET A 72 -9.77 4.43 1.52
CA MET A 72 -10.32 5.46 0.64
C MET A 72 -11.27 6.37 1.42
N ARG A 73 -11.25 7.64 1.04
CA ARG A 73 -12.26 8.59 1.49
C ARG A 73 -13.57 8.26 0.76
N ALA A 74 -14.68 8.27 1.51
CA ALA A 74 -16.01 8.11 0.93
C ALA A 74 -16.43 9.39 0.21
#